data_AF-A0A645ATR7-F1
#
_entry.id   AF-A0A645ATR7-F1
#
_cell.length_a   1.000
_cell.length_b   1.000
_cell.length_c   1.000
_cell.angle_alpha   90.00
_cell.angle_beta   90.00
_cell.angle_gamma   90.00
#
_symmetry.space_group_name_H-M   'P 1'
#
loop_
_entity.id
_entity.type
_entity.pdbx_description
1 polymer ?
#
loop_
_entity_poly.entity_id
_entity_poly.type
_entity_poly.pdbx_seq_one_letter_code
_entity_poly.pdbx_strand_id
1 'polypeptide(L)' 'MINFDNDEGVRRFQLAWRRIGVEDALRERGIKQGDTVRIRHMEFEYKE' A
#
# COMPACT_ATOMS: atom_id res chain seq x y z
N MET A 1 -8.39 -0.74 -16.99
CA MET A 1 -8.67 -0.61 -15.55
C MET A 1 -7.94 -1.77 -14.87
N ILE A 2 -7.01 -1.51 -13.96
CA ILE A 2 -6.16 -2.58 -13.39
C ILE A 2 -7.01 -3.31 -12.35
N ASN A 3 -7.42 -4.54 -12.66
CA ASN A 3 -8.06 -5.44 -11.70
C ASN A 3 -6.97 -6.03 -10.79
N PHE A 4 -7.11 -5.79 -9.48
CA PHE A 4 -6.19 -6.25 -8.43
C PHE A 4 -6.63 -7.55 -7.75
N ASP A 5 -7.46 -8.34 -8.43
CA ASP A 5 -7.61 -9.78 -8.14
C ASP A 5 -6.33 -10.57 -8.50
N ASN A 6 -5.41 -9.92 -9.22
CA ASN A 6 -4.15 -10.49 -9.64
C ASN A 6 -3.05 -10.16 -8.63
N ASP A 7 -2.67 -11.16 -7.82
CA ASP A 7 -1.61 -11.18 -6.80
C ASP A 7 -0.29 -10.52 -7.26
N GLU A 8 -0.03 -10.57 -8.57
CA GLU A 8 1.15 -9.99 -9.21
C GLU A 8 1.18 -8.45 -9.20
N GLY A 9 0.02 -7.80 -9.26
CA GLY A 9 -0.11 -6.34 -9.16
C GLY A 9 0.33 -5.86 -7.78
N VAL A 10 -0.29 -6.41 -6.73
CA VAL A 10 0.02 -6.08 -5.33
C VAL A 10 1.51 -6.23 -5.03
N ARG A 11 2.13 -7.31 -5.50
CA ARG A 11 3.55 -7.59 -5.25
C ARG A 11 4.49 -6.59 -5.92
N ARG A 12 4.19 -6.15 -7.15
CA ARG A 12 4.94 -5.07 -7.81
C ARG A 12 4.76 -3.72 -7.10
N PHE A 13 3.56 -3.44 -6.59
CA PHE A 13 3.30 -2.23 -5.82
C PHE A 13 4.04 -2.22 -4.48
N GLN A 14 4.10 -3.35 -3.75
CA GLN A 14 4.91 -3.47 -2.52
C GLN A 14 6.40 -3.20 -2.77
N LEU A 15 6.95 -3.73 -3.86
CA LEU A 15 8.35 -3.47 -4.26
C LEU A 15 8.58 -2.00 -4.61
N ALA A 16 7.63 -1.37 -5.30
CA ALA A 16 7.71 0.05 -5.62
C ALA A 16 7.66 0.90 -4.34
N TRP A 17 6.76 0.61 -3.40
CA TRP A 17 6.59 1.35 -2.13
C TRP A 17 7.84 1.38 -1.26
N ARG A 18 8.54 0.24 -1.14
CA ARG A 18 9.83 0.17 -0.45
C ARG A 18 10.88 1.05 -1.10
N ARG A 19 10.83 1.18 -2.42
CA ARG A 19 11.81 1.95 -3.19
C ARG A 19 11.54 3.47 -3.15
N ILE A 20 10.28 3.87 -3.04
CA ILE A 20 9.87 5.28 -3.03
C ILE A 20 9.62 5.85 -1.62
N GLY A 21 9.77 5.03 -0.57
CA GLY A 21 9.61 5.49 0.82
C GLY A 21 8.17 5.71 1.27
N VAL A 22 7.19 5.05 0.63
CA VAL A 22 5.78 5.20 1.02
C VAL A 22 5.52 4.62 2.41
N GLU A 23 6.18 3.52 2.79
CA GLU A 23 6.09 2.98 4.16
C GLU A 23 6.56 3.99 5.20
N ASP A 24 7.63 4.74 4.91
CA ASP A 24 8.17 5.76 5.81
C ASP A 24 7.18 6.92 5.94
N ALA A 25 6.66 7.42 4.82
CA ALA A 25 5.63 8.47 4.83
C ALA A 25 4.34 8.05 5.57
N LEU A 26 3.92 6.78 5.45
CA LEU A 26 2.77 6.25 6.18
C LEU A 26 3.06 6.13 7.68
N ARG A 27 4.27 5.71 8.06
CA ARG A 27 4.73 5.64 9.45
C ARG A 27 4.87 7.04 10.08
N GLU A 28 5.41 8.01 9.35
CA GLU A 28 5.47 9.42 9.75
C GLU A 28 4.08 10.03 9.94
N ARG A 29 3.11 9.58 9.14
CA ARG A 29 1.68 9.93 9.30
C ARG A 29 1.02 9.26 10.50
N GLY A 30 1.70 8.33 11.17
CA GLY A 30 1.18 7.65 12.35
C GLY A 30 0.14 6.57 12.03
N ILE A 31 0.25 5.93 10.86
CA ILE A 31 -0.64 4.82 10.49
C ILE A 31 -0.60 3.69 11.52
N LYS A 32 -1.75 3.07 11.80
CA LYS A 32 -1.85 1.94 12.73
C LYS A 32 -2.33 0.69 12.02
N GLN A 33 -2.09 -0.46 12.65
CA GLN A 33 -2.66 -1.72 12.18
C GLN A 33 -4.19 -1.62 12.15
N GLY A 34 -4.78 -1.94 10.99
CA GLY A 34 -6.21 -1.80 10.74
C GLY A 34 -6.62 -0.49 10.08
N ASP A 35 -5.70 0.44 9.84
CA ASP A 35 -5.99 1.63 9.05
C ASP A 35 -6.12 1.31 7.56
N THR A 36 -7.14 1.89 6.93
CA THR A 36 -7.38 1.74 5.51
C THR A 36 -6.60 2.79 4.73
N VAL A 37 -5.61 2.35 3.97
CA VAL A 37 -4.85 3.20 3.06
C VAL A 37 -5.46 3.14 1.68
N ARG A 38 -5.81 4.31 1.16
CA ARG A 38 -6.32 4.47 -0.19
C ARG A 38 -5.34 5.22 -1.07
N ILE A 39 -4.75 4.52 -2.03
CA ILE A 39 -3.85 5.09 -3.04
C ILE A 39 -4.52 5.00 -4.41
N ARG A 40 -4.99 6.15 -4.90
CA ARG A 40 -5.72 6.27 -6.17
C ARG A 40 -6.96 5.37 -6.22
N HIS A 41 -6.86 4.25 -6.94
CA HIS A 41 -7.92 3.26 -7.14
C HIS A 41 -7.72 2.00 -6.29
N MET A 42 -6.67 1.95 -5.48
CA MET A 42 -6.36 0.83 -4.60
C MET A 42 -6.67 1.23 -3.17
N GLU A 43 -7.39 0.36 -2.47
CA GLU A 43 -7.71 0.49 -1.06
C GLU A 43 -7.27 -0.79 -0.37
N PHE A 44 -6.48 -0.66 0.69
CA PHE A 44 -5.97 -1.81 1.44
C PHE A 44 -5.89 -1.48 2.91
N GLU A 45 -6.02 -2.51 3.74
CA GLU A 45 -5.81 -2.41 5.18
C GLU A 45 -4.31 -2.54 5.48
N TYR A 46 -3.77 -1.60 6.24
CA TYR A 46 -2.40 -1.69 6.73
C TYR A 46 -2.32 -2.76 7.82
N LYS A 47 -1.53 -3.80 7.54
CA LYS A 47 -1.14 -4.81 8.51
C LYS A 47 0.37 -4.72 8.69
N GLU A 48 0.80 -4.37 9.91
CA GLU A 48 2.21 -4.50 10.34
C GLU A 48 2.66 -5.98 10.30
#